data_AF-A0A9P3LPU1-F1
#
_entry.id   AF-A0A9P3LPU1-F1
#
_cell.length_a   1.000
_cell.length_b   1.000
_cell.length_c   1.000
_cell.angle_alpha   90.00
_cell.angle_beta   90.00
_cell.angle_gamma   90.00
#
_symmetry.space_group_name_H-M   'P 1'
#
loop_
_entity.id
_entity.type
_entity.pdbx_description
1 polymer ?
#
loop_
_entity_poly.entity_id
_entity_poly.type
_entity_poly.pdbx_seq_one_letter_code
_entity_poly.pdbx_strand_id
1 'polypeptide(L)'
;MTRAHRQEELDHHMGDSNWKKLLQAVPSLIKKWREAKNEYPDSIRRLKELEANIPAEKLLKWQSENDRAQKSRLKKPKAMDIYDCLMMKPPGKHEIQLGLTRDEARCGVPRGTASWLSSGLRLQEDQLALRGRIRRMGRSLTVLQSQDVEDKRTRLQKRIDAYHANAEKYMGCDTADLQDAIEASQGSDFDWVPDLDHHETDDGEIEDEELRDNLTLFPEHIPILLPSALGATKCAEFSLTKLIGLELQLRKGQANDVIHNLRLAIGYKSVLFRTKMSQHLSLIKHVFTVNAGKHCLF
;
A
#
# COMPACT_ATOMS: atom_id res chain seq x y z
N MET A 1 30.79 35.23 -16.44
CA MET A 1 29.77 34.87 -17.44
C MET A 1 28.58 35.82 -17.36
N THR A 2 28.26 36.51 -18.45
CA THR A 2 27.04 37.32 -18.54
C THR A 2 25.80 36.43 -18.77
N ARG A 3 24.60 36.95 -18.53
CA ARG A 3 23.35 36.22 -18.77
C ARG A 3 23.17 35.87 -20.26
N ALA A 4 23.56 36.77 -21.15
CA ALA A 4 23.53 36.55 -22.60
C ALA A 4 24.40 35.36 -23.01
N HIS A 5 25.64 35.29 -22.51
CA HIS A 5 26.55 34.19 -22.81
C HIS A 5 26.02 32.82 -22.33
N ARG A 6 25.42 32.76 -21.14
CA ARG A 6 24.77 31.51 -20.66
C ARG A 6 23.60 31.08 -21.53
N GLN A 7 22.83 32.04 -22.04
CA GLN A 7 21.70 31.76 -22.94
C GLN A 7 22.21 31.17 -24.27
N GLU A 8 23.23 31.79 -24.85
CA GLU A 8 23.84 31.32 -26.09
C GLU A 8 24.44 29.92 -25.95
N GLU A 9 25.14 29.61 -24.86
CA GLU A 9 25.66 28.27 -24.61
C GLU A 9 24.54 27.23 -24.49
N LEU A 10 23.47 27.54 -23.75
CA LEU A 10 22.31 26.66 -23.64
C LEU A 10 21.64 26.42 -24.99
N ASP A 11 21.46 27.45 -25.80
CA ASP A 11 20.85 27.35 -27.11
C ASP A 11 21.73 26.54 -28.08
N HIS A 12 23.07 26.69 -28.02
CA HIS A 12 23.99 25.86 -28.79
C HIS A 12 23.92 24.39 -28.39
N HIS A 13 23.91 24.09 -27.08
CA HIS A 13 23.78 22.71 -26.58
C HIS A 13 22.43 22.09 -26.95
N MET A 14 21.34 22.85 -26.84
CA MET A 14 20.01 22.41 -27.21
C MET A 14 19.88 22.21 -28.73
N GLY A 15 20.48 23.09 -29.53
CA GLY A 15 20.57 22.99 -30.98
C GLY A 15 21.31 21.75 -31.45
N ASP A 16 22.51 21.50 -30.93
CA ASP A 16 23.30 20.29 -31.23
C ASP A 16 22.56 19.01 -30.81
N SER A 17 21.94 19.00 -29.61
CA SER A 17 21.12 17.88 -29.15
C SER A 17 19.93 17.62 -30.10
N ASN A 18 19.22 18.66 -30.54
CA ASN A 18 18.10 18.52 -31.46
C ASN A 18 18.56 18.03 -32.84
N TRP A 19 19.69 18.52 -33.33
CA TRP A 19 20.29 18.07 -34.58
C TRP A 19 20.67 16.59 -34.54
N LYS A 20 21.35 16.15 -33.47
CA LYS A 20 21.69 14.74 -33.24
C LYS A 20 20.43 13.86 -33.15
N LYS A 21 19.36 14.33 -32.50
CA LYS A 21 18.07 13.61 -32.46
C LYS A 21 17.46 13.46 -33.85
N LEU A 22 17.50 14.51 -34.68
CA LEU A 22 17.00 14.45 -36.06
C LEU A 22 17.80 13.45 -36.91
N LEU A 23 19.13 13.48 -36.83
CA LEU A 23 19.98 12.51 -37.54
C LEU A 23 19.72 11.06 -37.11
N GLN A 24 19.48 10.84 -35.82
CA GLN A 24 19.19 9.51 -35.28
C GLN A 24 17.72 9.08 -35.45
N ALA A 25 16.82 9.99 -35.84
CA ALA A 25 15.40 9.70 -35.99
C ALA A 25 15.16 8.65 -37.07
N VAL A 26 15.73 8.83 -38.27
CA VAL A 26 15.55 7.91 -39.40
C VAL A 26 16.01 6.48 -39.08
N PRO A 27 17.27 6.22 -38.66
CA PRO A 27 17.71 4.87 -38.34
C PRO A 27 16.95 4.27 -37.15
N SER A 28 16.57 5.07 -36.15
CA SER A 28 15.76 4.58 -35.03
C SER A 28 14.35 4.18 -35.44
N LEU A 29 13.71 4.92 -36.36
CA LEU A 29 12.40 4.59 -36.91
C LEU A 29 12.46 3.33 -37.76
N ILE A 30 13.49 3.16 -38.60
CA ILE A 30 13.69 1.94 -39.39
C ILE A 30 13.84 0.73 -38.46
N LYS A 31 14.63 0.86 -37.39
CA LYS A 31 14.81 -0.20 -36.40
C LYS A 31 13.49 -0.56 -35.71
N LYS A 32 12.79 0.44 -35.16
CA LYS A 32 11.50 0.27 -34.49
C LYS A 32 10.45 -0.35 -35.41
N TRP A 33 10.45 0.01 -36.69
CA TRP A 33 9.54 -0.58 -37.68
C TRP A 33 9.81 -2.08 -37.88
N ARG A 34 11.08 -2.49 -37.98
CA ARG A 34 11.44 -3.92 -38.09
C ARG A 34 11.03 -4.70 -36.84
N GLU A 35 11.29 -4.14 -35.67
CA GLU A 35 10.86 -4.73 -34.38
C GLU A 35 9.33 -4.86 -34.33
N ALA A 36 8.61 -3.77 -34.61
CA ALA A 36 7.15 -3.77 -34.63
C ALA A 36 6.57 -4.77 -35.64
N LYS A 37 7.17 -4.90 -36.82
CA LYS A 37 6.75 -5.90 -37.82
C LYS A 37 6.88 -7.33 -37.30
N ASN A 38 7.96 -7.62 -36.57
CA ASN A 38 8.19 -8.94 -35.99
C ASN A 38 7.26 -9.21 -34.80
N GLU A 39 6.98 -8.20 -33.97
CA GLU A 39 6.14 -8.30 -32.77
C GLU A 39 4.63 -8.22 -33.06
N TYR A 40 4.24 -7.70 -34.22
CA TYR A 40 2.85 -7.53 -34.64
C TYR A 40 2.00 -8.82 -34.56
N PRO A 41 2.40 -9.97 -35.14
CA PRO A 41 1.60 -11.19 -35.09
C PRO A 41 1.39 -11.67 -33.65
N ASP A 42 2.43 -11.63 -32.82
CA ASP A 42 2.38 -12.00 -31.42
C ASP A 42 1.49 -11.04 -30.60
N SER A 43 1.54 -9.74 -30.89
CA SER A 43 0.70 -8.73 -30.23
C SER A 43 -0.78 -8.93 -30.56
N ILE A 44 -1.11 -9.24 -31.82
CA ILE A 44 -2.48 -9.58 -32.22
C ILE A 44 -2.95 -10.86 -31.52
N ARG A 45 -2.10 -11.89 -31.47
CA ARG A 45 -2.44 -13.14 -30.79
C ARG A 45 -2.82 -12.87 -29.33
N ARG A 46 -1.96 -12.15 -28.59
CA ARG A 46 -2.22 -11.78 -27.19
C ARG A 46 -3.48 -10.93 -27.01
N LEU A 47 -3.74 -10.01 -27.93
CA LEU A 47 -4.98 -9.23 -27.90
C LEU A 47 -6.21 -10.12 -28.04
N LYS A 48 -6.23 -11.03 -29.02
CA LYS A 48 -7.34 -11.97 -29.22
C LYS A 48 -7.55 -12.90 -28.04
N GLU A 49 -6.47 -13.41 -27.44
CA GLU A 49 -6.54 -14.21 -26.21
C GLU A 49 -7.16 -13.42 -25.05
N LEU A 50 -6.80 -12.14 -24.93
CA LEU A 50 -7.36 -11.25 -23.91
C LEU A 50 -8.85 -10.97 -24.18
N GLU A 51 -9.21 -10.66 -25.42
CA GLU A 51 -10.60 -10.41 -25.85
C GLU A 51 -11.51 -11.63 -25.63
N ALA A 52 -11.01 -12.85 -25.84
CA ALA A 52 -11.77 -14.08 -25.61
C ALA A 52 -12.14 -14.32 -24.14
N ASN A 53 -11.37 -13.78 -23.20
CA ASN A 53 -11.58 -13.95 -21.76
C ASN A 53 -12.43 -12.83 -21.12
N ILE A 54 -12.88 -11.85 -21.91
CA ILE A 54 -13.59 -10.67 -21.40
C ILE A 54 -15.08 -10.75 -21.81
N PRO A 55 -16.02 -10.41 -20.92
CA PRO A 55 -17.43 -10.32 -21.27
C PRO A 55 -17.68 -9.37 -22.45
N ALA A 56 -18.50 -9.79 -23.42
CA ALA A 56 -18.76 -9.04 -24.66
C ALA A 56 -19.27 -7.61 -24.43
N GLU A 57 -20.07 -7.39 -23.37
CA GLU A 57 -20.56 -6.06 -22.98
C GLU A 57 -19.42 -5.08 -22.66
N LYS A 58 -18.42 -5.54 -21.89
CA LYS A 58 -17.26 -4.71 -21.53
C LYS A 58 -16.38 -4.42 -22.75
N LEU A 59 -16.19 -5.41 -23.60
CA LEU A 59 -15.38 -5.29 -24.81
C LEU A 59 -15.97 -4.27 -25.79
N LEU A 60 -17.28 -4.32 -26.04
CA LEU A 60 -17.99 -3.33 -26.85
C LEU A 60 -17.86 -1.91 -26.29
N LYS A 61 -17.98 -1.77 -24.97
CA LYS A 61 -17.83 -0.48 -24.29
C LYS A 61 -16.42 0.08 -24.49
N TRP A 62 -15.38 -0.72 -24.24
CA TRP A 62 -13.99 -0.27 -24.37
C TRP A 62 -13.62 0.07 -25.82
N GLN A 63 -14.08 -0.72 -26.79
CA GLN A 63 -13.88 -0.42 -28.22
C GLN A 63 -14.55 0.91 -28.60
N SER A 64 -15.77 1.15 -28.12
CA SER A 64 -16.51 2.40 -28.37
C SER A 64 -15.82 3.61 -27.74
N GLU A 65 -15.29 3.47 -26.52
CA GLU A 65 -14.51 4.51 -25.83
C GLU A 65 -13.19 4.81 -26.56
N ASN A 66 -12.47 3.76 -26.96
CA ASN A 66 -11.24 3.83 -27.74
C ASN A 66 -11.45 4.57 -29.06
N ASP A 67 -12.47 4.20 -29.84
CA ASP A 67 -12.77 4.84 -31.12
C ASP A 67 -13.13 6.32 -30.96
N ARG A 68 -13.90 6.65 -29.91
CA ARG A 68 -14.28 8.03 -29.60
C ARG A 68 -13.05 8.86 -29.22
N ALA A 69 -12.16 8.30 -28.40
CA ALA A 69 -10.91 8.94 -28.00
C ALA A 69 -10.01 9.19 -29.20
N GLN A 70 -9.79 8.18 -30.04
CA GLN A 70 -8.95 8.27 -31.24
C GLN A 70 -9.48 9.32 -32.24
N LYS A 71 -10.79 9.39 -32.47
CA LYS A 71 -11.42 10.42 -33.32
C LYS A 71 -11.26 11.83 -32.74
N SER A 72 -11.31 11.96 -31.43
CA SER A 72 -11.30 13.26 -30.74
C SER A 72 -9.90 13.77 -30.40
N ARG A 73 -8.86 12.92 -30.48
CA ARG A 73 -7.51 13.18 -29.97
C ARG A 73 -6.87 14.49 -30.44
N LEU A 74 -7.10 14.86 -31.71
CA LEU A 74 -6.53 16.09 -32.29
C LEU A 74 -7.21 17.37 -31.79
N LYS A 75 -8.51 17.29 -31.46
CA LYS A 75 -9.29 18.45 -30.99
C LYS A 75 -9.32 18.56 -29.46
N LYS A 76 -9.26 17.42 -28.77
CA LYS A 76 -9.33 17.31 -27.31
C LYS A 76 -8.25 16.32 -26.85
N PRO A 77 -7.04 16.80 -26.50
CA PRO A 77 -5.96 15.93 -26.03
C PRO A 77 -6.37 15.06 -24.83
N LYS A 78 -7.17 15.62 -23.91
CA LYS A 78 -7.75 14.90 -22.75
C LYS A 78 -8.67 13.72 -23.11
N ALA A 79 -9.08 13.58 -24.37
CA ALA A 79 -9.83 12.39 -24.79
C ALA A 79 -8.99 11.12 -24.72
N MET A 80 -7.66 11.23 -24.74
CA MET A 80 -6.74 10.10 -24.61
C MET A 80 -6.55 9.63 -23.16
N ASP A 81 -7.05 10.37 -22.17
CA ASP A 81 -6.97 10.01 -20.74
C ASP A 81 -7.71 8.69 -20.43
N ILE A 82 -8.46 8.13 -21.40
CA ILE A 82 -9.05 6.78 -21.28
C ILE A 82 -8.00 5.67 -21.09
N TYR A 83 -6.76 5.90 -21.52
CA TYR A 83 -5.66 4.95 -21.33
C TYR A 83 -4.93 5.15 -20.01
N ASP A 84 -5.26 6.23 -19.28
CA ASP A 84 -4.72 6.41 -17.95
C ASP A 84 -5.37 5.42 -16.99
N CYS A 85 -4.58 4.88 -16.07
CA CYS A 85 -5.10 4.12 -14.95
C CYS A 85 -5.79 5.10 -13.98
N LEU A 86 -7.05 5.44 -14.24
CA LEU A 86 -7.91 6.18 -13.31
C LEU A 86 -8.22 5.29 -12.11
N MET A 87 -7.24 5.16 -11.22
CA MET A 87 -7.51 4.60 -9.90
C MET A 87 -8.18 5.67 -9.08
N MET A 88 -9.49 5.79 -9.22
CA MET A 88 -10.30 6.55 -8.27
C MET A 88 -9.95 6.00 -6.88
N LYS A 89 -9.27 6.82 -6.08
CA LYS A 89 -8.98 6.45 -4.70
C LYS A 89 -10.33 6.39 -3.99
N PRO A 90 -10.79 5.20 -3.55
CA PRO A 90 -12.02 5.12 -2.78
C PRO A 90 -11.83 5.89 -1.46
N PRO A 91 -12.92 6.31 -0.80
CA PRO A 91 -12.82 7.15 0.39
C PRO A 91 -11.94 6.48 1.45
N GLY A 92 -10.96 7.24 1.94
CA GLY A 92 -10.04 6.78 2.98
C GLY A 92 -10.68 6.79 4.36
N LYS A 93 -9.96 6.27 5.36
CA LYS A 93 -10.43 6.19 6.75
C LYS A 93 -10.90 7.54 7.28
N HIS A 94 -10.16 8.61 6.98
CA HIS A 94 -10.48 9.96 7.48
C HIS A 94 -11.79 10.52 6.87
N GLU A 95 -12.01 10.31 5.57
CA GLU A 95 -13.23 10.73 4.89
C GLU A 95 -14.45 9.96 5.40
N ILE A 96 -14.30 8.64 5.57
CA ILE A 96 -15.35 7.80 6.16
C ILE A 96 -15.64 8.24 7.60
N GLN A 97 -14.61 8.47 8.42
CA GLN A 97 -14.77 8.94 9.80
C GLN A 97 -15.54 10.27 9.85
N LEU A 98 -15.24 11.22 8.97
CA LEU A 98 -15.95 12.48 8.87
C LEU A 98 -17.44 12.27 8.52
N GLY A 99 -17.73 11.39 7.57
CA GLY A 99 -19.10 11.00 7.23
C GLY A 99 -19.85 10.41 8.41
N LEU A 100 -19.25 9.39 9.06
CA LEU A 100 -19.84 8.74 10.22
C LEU A 100 -20.10 9.72 11.36
N THR A 101 -19.14 10.61 11.67
CA THR A 101 -19.28 11.61 12.73
C THR A 101 -20.45 12.57 12.49
N ARG A 102 -20.76 12.89 11.21
CA ARG A 102 -21.93 13.71 10.86
C ARG A 102 -23.24 12.95 11.03
N ASP A 103 -23.23 11.65 10.80
CA ASP A 103 -24.42 10.79 10.86
C ASP A 103 -24.71 10.21 12.25
N GLU A 104 -23.80 10.37 13.23
CA GLU A 104 -23.94 9.85 14.60
C GLU A 104 -25.30 10.18 15.24
N ALA A 105 -25.76 11.42 15.09
CA ALA A 105 -27.05 11.89 15.62
C ALA A 105 -28.25 11.17 14.99
N ARG A 106 -28.14 10.77 13.72
CA ARG A 106 -29.20 10.04 12.99
C ARG A 106 -29.20 8.56 13.34
N CYS A 107 -28.03 8.00 13.63
CA CYS A 107 -27.86 6.58 13.98
C CYS A 107 -28.23 6.27 15.45
N GLY A 108 -28.42 7.30 16.27
CA GLY A 108 -28.73 7.15 17.70
C GLY A 108 -27.57 6.55 18.50
N VAL A 109 -26.33 6.83 18.08
CA VAL A 109 -25.11 6.48 18.82
C VAL A 109 -24.58 7.70 19.57
N PRO A 110 -23.86 7.53 20.69
CA PRO A 110 -23.25 8.66 21.40
C PRO A 110 -22.34 9.49 20.48
N ARG A 111 -22.35 10.81 20.65
CA ARG A 111 -21.47 11.68 19.86
C ARG A 111 -20.00 11.38 20.17
N GLY A 112 -19.18 11.26 19.13
CA GLY A 112 -17.78 10.90 19.21
C GLY A 112 -17.49 9.39 19.13
N THR A 113 -18.51 8.54 18.93
CA THR A 113 -18.35 7.09 18.76
C THR A 113 -17.43 6.76 17.59
N ALA A 114 -17.58 7.44 16.44
CA ALA A 114 -16.74 7.21 15.27
C ALA A 114 -15.28 7.61 15.52
N SER A 115 -15.06 8.67 16.30
CA SER A 115 -13.72 9.10 16.71
C SER A 115 -13.08 8.12 17.67
N TRP A 116 -13.84 7.64 18.65
CA TRP A 116 -13.39 6.64 19.60
C TRP A 116 -13.03 5.33 18.88
N LEU A 117 -13.89 4.77 18.03
CA LEU A 117 -13.58 3.58 17.21
C LEU A 117 -12.33 3.79 16.34
N SER A 118 -12.21 4.95 15.68
CA SER A 118 -11.04 5.29 14.86
C SER A 118 -9.74 5.30 15.68
N SER A 119 -9.80 5.77 16.94
CA SER A 119 -8.69 5.77 17.87
C SER A 119 -8.30 4.36 18.35
N GLY A 120 -9.27 3.47 18.58
CA GLY A 120 -9.02 2.06 18.88
C GLY A 120 -8.33 1.33 17.72
N LEU A 121 -8.80 1.56 16.49
CA LEU A 121 -8.12 1.04 15.29
C LEU A 121 -6.69 1.58 15.16
N ARG A 122 -6.44 2.83 15.58
CA ARG A 122 -5.10 3.39 15.58
C ARG A 122 -4.20 2.74 16.64
N LEU A 123 -4.73 2.35 17.80
CA LEU A 123 -3.99 1.58 18.79
C LEU A 123 -3.58 0.21 18.24
N GLN A 124 -4.47 -0.48 17.53
CA GLN A 124 -4.11 -1.74 16.85
C GLN A 124 -2.99 -1.54 15.81
N GLU A 125 -3.02 -0.45 15.03
CA GLU A 125 -1.92 -0.10 14.11
C GLU A 125 -0.59 0.13 14.86
N ASP A 126 -0.64 0.85 15.99
CA ASP A 126 0.55 1.14 16.79
C ASP A 126 1.11 -0.14 17.46
N GLN A 127 0.24 -1.06 17.92
CA GLN A 127 0.63 -2.39 18.39
C GLN A 127 1.35 -3.18 17.29
N LEU A 128 0.77 -3.28 16.09
CA LEU A 128 1.38 -3.98 14.95
C LEU A 128 2.73 -3.36 14.56
N ALA A 129 2.83 -2.03 14.56
CA ALA A 129 4.08 -1.34 14.26
C ALA A 129 5.17 -1.62 15.31
N LEU A 130 4.80 -1.69 16.60
CA LEU A 130 5.72 -2.06 17.67
C LEU A 130 6.17 -3.52 17.55
N ARG A 131 5.25 -4.46 17.35
CA ARG A 131 5.57 -5.88 17.08
C ARG A 131 6.53 -6.02 15.91
N GLY A 132 6.23 -5.35 14.79
CA GLY A 132 7.09 -5.36 13.61
C GLY A 132 8.44 -4.67 13.81
N ARG A 133 8.58 -3.76 14.77
CA ARG A 133 9.87 -3.19 15.16
C ARG A 133 10.66 -4.18 16.00
N ILE A 134 10.05 -4.79 17.02
CA ILE A 134 10.66 -5.80 17.89
C ILE A 134 11.20 -6.97 17.05
N ARG A 135 10.38 -7.51 16.15
CA ARG A 135 10.78 -8.57 15.21
C ARG A 135 12.01 -8.20 14.38
N ARG A 136 12.07 -6.97 13.84
CA ARG A 136 13.21 -6.49 13.03
C ARG A 136 14.50 -6.29 13.83
N MET A 137 14.42 -6.08 15.15
CA MET A 137 15.60 -5.86 15.98
C MET A 137 16.27 -7.18 16.41
N GLY A 138 15.61 -8.33 16.24
CA GLY A 138 16.16 -9.66 16.53
C GLY A 138 16.38 -9.94 18.02
N ARG A 139 17.07 -11.06 18.32
CA ARG A 139 17.27 -11.55 19.71
C ARG A 139 18.32 -10.75 20.50
N SER A 140 19.24 -10.04 19.85
CA SER A 140 20.33 -9.30 20.50
C SER A 140 20.11 -7.78 20.41
N LEU A 141 19.35 -7.25 21.36
CA LEU A 141 19.06 -5.81 21.46
C LEU A 141 20.20 -5.08 22.17
N THR A 142 20.61 -3.94 21.63
CA THR A 142 21.44 -2.99 22.38
C THR A 142 20.64 -2.35 23.51
N VAL A 143 21.31 -1.91 24.58
CA VAL A 143 20.65 -1.22 25.73
C VAL A 143 19.80 -0.04 25.27
N LEU A 144 20.28 0.75 24.31
CA LEU A 144 19.54 1.88 23.75
C LEU A 144 18.28 1.46 22.97
N GLN A 145 18.35 0.36 22.22
CA GLN A 145 17.19 -0.17 21.50
C GLN A 145 16.16 -0.76 22.46
N SER A 146 16.60 -1.46 23.51
CA SER A 146 15.74 -1.97 24.57
C SER A 146 15.03 -0.82 25.29
N GLN A 147 15.74 0.25 25.64
CA GLN A 147 15.15 1.44 26.25
C GLN A 147 14.09 2.10 25.35
N ASP A 148 14.35 2.23 24.05
CA ASP A 148 13.35 2.76 23.11
C ASP A 148 12.09 1.88 23.03
N VAL A 149 12.24 0.55 23.07
CA VAL A 149 11.10 -0.38 23.11
C VAL A 149 10.27 -0.14 24.37
N GLU A 150 10.91 -0.06 25.53
CA GLU A 150 10.21 0.18 26.80
C GLU A 150 9.53 1.55 26.84
N ASP A 151 10.17 2.60 26.32
CA ASP A 151 9.56 3.93 26.18
C ASP A 151 8.32 3.91 25.26
N LYS A 152 8.29 3.01 24.27
CA LYS A 152 7.13 2.83 23.40
C LYS A 152 6.04 2.01 24.06
N ARG A 153 6.41 0.93 24.77
CA ARG A 153 5.50 0.10 25.56
C ARG A 153 4.77 0.94 26.60
N THR A 154 5.48 1.72 27.40
CA THR A 154 4.88 2.60 28.42
C THR A 154 3.92 3.63 27.83
N ARG A 155 4.23 4.23 26.68
CA ARG A 155 3.32 5.16 25.97
C ARG A 155 2.09 4.45 25.41
N LEU A 156 2.27 3.25 24.89
CA LEU A 156 1.19 2.44 24.33
C LEU A 156 0.23 2.00 25.44
N GLN A 157 0.77 1.48 26.56
CA GLN A 157 -0.01 1.09 27.73
C GLN A 157 -0.90 2.23 28.22
N LYS A 158 -0.33 3.43 28.46
CA LYS A 158 -1.10 4.60 28.90
C LYS A 158 -2.25 4.96 27.97
N ARG A 159 -2.08 4.77 26.66
CA ARG A 159 -3.14 5.05 25.68
C ARG A 159 -4.19 3.94 25.63
N ILE A 160 -3.80 2.68 25.85
CA ILE A 160 -4.72 1.55 26.00
C ILE A 160 -5.57 1.74 27.25
N ASP A 161 -4.97 2.05 28.39
CA ASP A 161 -5.68 2.28 29.66
C ASP A 161 -6.69 3.42 29.51
N ALA A 162 -6.28 4.55 28.93
CA ALA A 162 -7.16 5.68 28.67
C ALA A 162 -8.28 5.33 27.66
N TYR A 163 -8.02 4.44 26.71
CA TYR A 163 -9.03 3.98 25.76
C TYR A 163 -10.06 3.08 26.43
N HIS A 164 -9.60 2.12 27.26
CA HIS A 164 -10.45 1.19 28.01
C HIS A 164 -11.31 1.91 29.04
N ALA A 165 -10.76 2.89 29.76
CA ALA A 165 -11.54 3.72 30.69
C ALA A 165 -12.72 4.47 30.05
N ASN A 166 -12.70 4.65 28.72
CA ASN A 166 -13.80 5.26 27.97
C ASN A 166 -14.74 4.24 27.31
N ALA A 167 -14.45 2.94 27.35
CA ALA A 167 -15.19 1.92 26.63
C ALA A 167 -16.64 1.79 27.11
N GLU A 168 -16.86 1.82 28.43
CA GLU A 168 -18.19 1.79 29.06
C GLU A 168 -19.15 2.84 28.49
N LYS A 169 -18.65 4.07 28.26
CA LYS A 169 -19.44 5.18 27.73
C LYS A 169 -19.99 4.91 26.33
N TYR A 170 -19.23 4.20 25.49
CA TYR A 170 -19.58 3.99 24.08
C TYR A 170 -20.22 2.63 23.82
N MET A 171 -19.83 1.60 24.58
CA MET A 171 -20.39 0.25 24.46
C MET A 171 -21.61 0.02 25.36
N GLY A 172 -21.74 0.76 26.47
CA GLY A 172 -22.86 0.59 27.41
C GLY A 172 -22.78 -0.68 28.26
N CYS A 173 -21.59 -1.27 28.38
CA CYS A 173 -21.31 -2.48 29.16
C CYS A 173 -20.10 -2.24 30.05
N ASP A 174 -20.05 -2.92 31.20
CA ASP A 174 -18.92 -2.83 32.11
C ASP A 174 -17.62 -3.28 31.41
N THR A 175 -16.53 -2.58 31.67
CA THR A 175 -15.22 -2.91 31.10
C THR A 175 -14.75 -4.29 31.53
N ALA A 176 -15.06 -4.71 32.75
CA ALA A 176 -14.75 -6.06 33.25
C ALA A 176 -15.46 -7.15 32.42
N ASP A 177 -16.78 -7.01 32.22
CA ASP A 177 -17.58 -7.97 31.43
C ASP A 177 -17.08 -8.08 29.98
N LEU A 178 -16.63 -6.96 29.40
CA LEU A 178 -16.08 -6.94 28.05
C LEU A 178 -14.72 -7.63 27.97
N GLN A 179 -13.89 -7.51 29.01
CA GLN A 179 -12.58 -8.13 29.04
C GLN A 179 -12.69 -9.65 29.24
N ASP A 180 -13.57 -10.09 30.14
CA ASP A 180 -13.92 -11.50 30.33
C ASP A 180 -14.47 -12.12 29.02
N ALA A 181 -15.31 -11.37 28.29
CA ALA A 181 -15.84 -11.82 27.01
C ALA A 181 -14.76 -11.99 25.93
N ILE A 182 -13.72 -11.16 25.94
CA ILE A 182 -12.59 -11.29 25.02
C ILE A 182 -11.73 -12.49 25.40
N GLU A 183 -11.41 -12.68 26.69
CA GLU A 183 -10.64 -13.83 27.16
C GLU A 183 -11.36 -15.15 26.83
N ALA A 184 -12.67 -15.20 26.98
CA ALA A 184 -13.50 -16.34 26.57
C ALA A 184 -13.54 -16.56 25.04
N SER A 185 -13.32 -15.52 24.24
CA SER A 185 -13.32 -15.55 22.77
C SER A 185 -11.95 -15.93 22.17
N GLN A 186 -10.85 -15.67 22.89
CA GLN A 186 -9.48 -15.95 22.46
C GLN A 186 -9.14 -17.44 22.34
N GLY A 187 -10.07 -18.33 22.66
CA GLY A 187 -9.86 -19.77 22.69
C GLY A 187 -9.82 -20.52 21.34
N SER A 188 -9.99 -19.89 20.15
CA SER A 188 -10.01 -20.75 18.94
C SER A 188 -9.54 -20.28 17.57
N ASP A 189 -9.28 -19.01 17.19
CA ASP A 189 -9.26 -18.75 15.72
C ASP A 189 -8.30 -17.70 15.12
N PHE A 190 -7.37 -17.07 15.84
CA PHE A 190 -6.49 -16.10 15.16
C PHE A 190 -5.13 -15.86 15.81
N ASP A 191 -4.20 -16.82 15.67
CA ASP A 191 -2.75 -16.50 15.73
C ASP A 191 -1.87 -17.57 15.06
N TRP A 192 -2.23 -17.98 13.84
CA TRP A 192 -1.27 -18.68 12.95
C TRP A 192 -1.05 -17.86 11.68
N VAL A 193 0.02 -17.08 11.67
CA VAL A 193 0.64 -16.60 10.44
C VAL A 193 1.82 -17.54 10.18
N PRO A 194 1.75 -18.43 9.17
CA PRO A 194 2.89 -19.25 8.79
C PRO A 194 4.08 -18.33 8.47
N ASP A 195 5.22 -18.63 9.06
CA ASP A 195 6.47 -17.90 8.88
C ASP A 195 6.96 -18.08 7.44
N LEU A 196 6.70 -17.10 6.56
CA LEU A 196 7.05 -17.18 5.14
C LEU A 196 8.49 -16.73 4.84
N ASP A 197 9.24 -16.27 5.85
CA ASP A 197 10.61 -15.74 5.72
C ASP A 197 11.63 -16.46 6.64
N HIS A 198 11.35 -17.70 7.08
CA HIS A 198 12.37 -18.49 7.75
C HIS A 198 13.36 -19.02 6.71
N HIS A 199 14.43 -18.24 6.49
CA HIS A 199 15.70 -18.85 6.13
C HIS A 199 16.01 -19.90 7.20
N GLU A 200 16.20 -21.14 6.77
CA GLU A 200 16.63 -22.28 7.60
C GLU A 200 17.96 -21.92 8.29
N THR A 201 17.88 -21.31 9.46
CA THR A 201 18.92 -21.38 10.48
C THR A 201 18.46 -22.44 11.45
N ASP A 202 19.18 -23.56 11.42
CA ASP A 202 19.14 -24.71 12.31
C ASP A 202 19.33 -24.29 13.77
N ASP A 203 18.29 -23.73 14.38
CA ASP A 203 18.32 -23.17 15.71
C ASP A 203 17.04 -23.57 16.45
N GLY A 204 17.01 -24.83 16.92
CA GLY A 204 16.15 -25.37 17.99
C GLY A 204 14.74 -24.81 18.13
N GLU A 205 13.74 -25.62 17.78
CA GLU A 205 12.36 -25.47 18.21
C GLU A 205 12.31 -25.41 19.74
N ILE A 206 12.29 -24.20 20.29
CA ILE A 206 11.95 -23.97 21.67
C ILE A 206 10.43 -23.76 21.70
N GLU A 207 9.70 -24.86 21.94
CA GLU A 207 8.31 -24.85 22.37
C GLU A 207 8.23 -24.31 23.81
N ASP A 208 8.44 -23.01 24.01
CA ASP A 208 8.26 -22.38 25.32
C ASP A 208 6.78 -22.05 25.52
N GLU A 209 6.03 -23.02 26.02
CA GLU A 209 4.63 -22.87 26.46
C GLU A 209 4.50 -21.79 27.56
N GLU A 210 5.55 -21.55 28.37
CA GLU A 210 5.64 -20.47 29.38
C GLU A 210 5.80 -19.05 28.79
N LEU A 211 6.33 -18.91 27.56
CA LEU A 211 6.36 -17.62 26.88
C LEU A 211 4.96 -17.20 26.42
N ARG A 212 4.07 -18.18 26.18
CA ARG A 212 2.69 -17.97 25.71
C ARG A 212 1.79 -17.30 26.76
N ASP A 213 1.94 -17.73 28.02
CA ASP A 213 1.19 -17.17 29.16
C ASP A 213 1.60 -15.73 29.51
N ASN A 214 2.79 -15.28 29.09
CA ASN A 214 3.29 -13.93 29.33
C ASN A 214 2.97 -12.93 28.21
N LEU A 215 2.29 -13.33 27.11
CA LEU A 215 1.99 -12.39 26.02
C LEU A 215 1.08 -11.25 26.48
N THR A 216 0.08 -11.51 27.34
CA THR A 216 -0.88 -10.48 27.80
C THR A 216 -0.26 -9.41 28.70
N LEU A 217 0.96 -9.62 29.21
CA LEU A 217 1.68 -8.62 30.01
C LEU A 217 2.22 -7.46 29.18
N PHE A 218 2.39 -7.65 27.86
CA PHE A 218 2.98 -6.64 27.00
C PHE A 218 1.90 -5.83 26.26
N PRO A 219 2.01 -4.49 26.23
CA PRO A 219 1.00 -3.61 25.64
C PRO A 219 0.77 -3.85 24.14
N GLU A 220 1.78 -4.37 23.42
CA GLU A 220 1.62 -4.77 22.02
C GLU A 220 0.69 -5.98 21.83
N HIS A 221 0.42 -6.76 22.87
CA HIS A 221 -0.35 -8.01 22.83
C HIS A 221 -1.71 -7.93 23.52
N ILE A 222 -1.95 -6.90 24.34
CA ILE A 222 -3.25 -6.65 24.97
C ILE A 222 -4.34 -6.48 23.89
N PRO A 223 -5.46 -7.23 23.96
CA PRO A 223 -6.58 -7.02 23.05
C PRO A 223 -7.21 -5.65 23.30
N ILE A 224 -7.40 -4.88 22.23
CA ILE A 224 -8.09 -3.58 22.32
C ILE A 224 -9.60 -3.82 22.36
N LEU A 225 -10.30 -3.19 23.31
CA LEU A 225 -11.76 -3.23 23.45
C LEU A 225 -12.47 -2.59 22.24
N LEU A 226 -12.53 -3.33 21.14
CA LEU A 226 -13.27 -3.03 19.92
C LEU A 226 -14.35 -4.10 19.71
N PRO A 227 -15.48 -3.77 19.05
CA PRO A 227 -16.51 -4.75 18.72
C PRO A 227 -15.96 -6.01 18.02
N SER A 228 -15.01 -5.84 17.09
CA SER A 228 -14.35 -6.97 16.43
C SER A 228 -13.61 -7.94 17.37
N ALA A 229 -13.13 -7.50 18.54
CA ALA A 229 -12.41 -8.35 19.48
C ALA A 229 -13.35 -9.26 20.30
N LEU A 230 -14.60 -8.84 20.51
CA LEU A 230 -15.61 -9.58 21.29
C LEU A 230 -16.21 -10.75 20.52
N GLY A 231 -16.19 -10.70 19.19
CA GLY A 231 -16.87 -11.65 18.32
C GLY A 231 -18.36 -11.36 18.14
N ALA A 232 -18.95 -11.94 17.10
CA ALA A 232 -20.32 -11.61 16.66
C ALA A 232 -21.40 -11.99 17.68
N THR A 233 -21.22 -13.09 18.41
CA THR A 233 -22.16 -13.61 19.41
C THR A 233 -22.25 -12.68 20.62
N LYS A 234 -21.11 -12.34 21.22
CA LYS A 234 -21.04 -11.40 22.35
C LYS A 234 -21.48 -10.00 21.97
N CYS A 235 -21.15 -9.53 20.77
CA CYS A 235 -21.68 -8.25 20.29
C CYS A 235 -23.21 -8.24 20.15
N ALA A 236 -23.83 -9.37 19.81
CA ALA A 236 -25.29 -9.48 19.78
C ALA A 236 -25.89 -9.45 21.19
N GLU A 237 -25.28 -10.16 22.16
CA GLU A 237 -25.66 -10.12 23.57
C GLU A 237 -25.60 -8.69 24.14
N PHE A 238 -24.53 -7.96 23.85
CA PHE A 238 -24.33 -6.57 24.28
C PHE A 238 -25.04 -5.53 23.38
N SER A 239 -25.86 -5.95 22.41
CA SER A 239 -26.58 -5.03 21.50
C SER A 239 -25.68 -4.06 20.70
N LEU A 240 -24.43 -4.44 20.40
CA LEU A 240 -23.41 -3.62 19.72
C LEU A 240 -23.50 -3.63 18.19
N THR A 241 -24.63 -4.09 17.62
CA THR A 241 -24.82 -4.25 16.16
C THR A 241 -24.52 -2.99 15.36
N LYS A 242 -24.94 -1.82 15.88
CA LYS A 242 -24.65 -0.53 15.26
C LYS A 242 -23.15 -0.20 15.27
N LEU A 243 -22.46 -0.47 16.38
CA LEU A 243 -21.03 -0.21 16.52
C LEU A 243 -20.21 -1.09 15.57
N ILE A 244 -20.60 -2.36 15.39
CA ILE A 244 -19.99 -3.26 14.38
C ILE A 244 -20.09 -2.64 12.98
N GLY A 245 -21.27 -2.12 12.62
CA GLY A 245 -21.49 -1.48 11.32
C GLY A 245 -20.58 -0.26 11.11
N LEU A 246 -20.41 0.58 12.14
CA LEU A 246 -19.51 1.73 12.10
C LEU A 246 -18.04 1.31 12.00
N GLU A 247 -17.62 0.33 12.80
CA GLU A 247 -16.25 -0.20 12.76
C GLU A 247 -15.93 -0.79 11.38
N LEU A 248 -16.86 -1.56 10.79
CA LEU A 248 -16.71 -2.15 9.46
C LEU A 248 -16.46 -1.09 8.39
N GLN A 249 -17.17 0.03 8.44
CA GLN A 249 -16.94 1.14 7.50
C GLN A 249 -15.56 1.77 7.69
N LEU A 250 -15.13 1.98 8.93
CA LEU A 250 -13.79 2.50 9.22
C LEU A 250 -12.68 1.53 8.74
N ARG A 251 -12.86 0.22 8.94
CA ARG A 251 -11.94 -0.81 8.44
C ARG A 251 -11.87 -0.83 6.91
N LYS A 252 -12.99 -0.65 6.21
CA LYS A 252 -13.00 -0.46 4.74
C LYS A 252 -12.17 0.75 4.32
N GLY A 253 -12.32 1.89 5.02
CA GLY A 253 -11.52 3.08 4.78
C GLY A 253 -10.03 2.87 5.03
N GLN A 254 -9.68 2.15 6.10
CA GLN A 254 -8.30 1.76 6.39
C GLN A 254 -7.71 0.88 5.28
N ALA A 255 -8.46 -0.14 4.84
CA ALA A 255 -8.04 -1.00 3.73
C ALA A 255 -7.83 -0.22 2.43
N ASN A 256 -8.72 0.73 2.13
CA ASN A 256 -8.60 1.63 0.98
C ASN A 256 -7.29 2.42 1.01
N ASP A 257 -6.93 3.00 2.17
CA ASP A 257 -5.69 3.75 2.34
C ASP A 257 -4.45 2.84 2.23
N VAL A 258 -4.48 1.65 2.85
CA VAL A 258 -3.37 0.68 2.79
C VAL A 258 -3.15 0.19 1.35
N ILE A 259 -4.21 -0.17 0.63
CA ILE A 259 -4.13 -0.60 -0.77
C ILE A 259 -3.57 0.52 -1.64
N HIS A 260 -4.04 1.75 -1.44
CA HIS A 260 -3.52 2.90 -2.17
C HIS A 260 -2.02 3.09 -1.93
N ASN A 261 -1.58 3.05 -0.68
CA ASN A 261 -0.17 3.17 -0.31
C ASN A 261 0.68 2.04 -0.90
N LEU A 262 0.18 0.80 -0.91
CA LEU A 262 0.85 -0.34 -1.51
C LEU A 262 1.06 -0.11 -3.01
N ARG A 263 0.02 0.36 -3.71
CA ARG A 263 0.09 0.66 -5.15
C ARG A 263 1.12 1.76 -5.44
N LEU A 264 1.16 2.82 -4.61
CA LEU A 264 2.18 3.86 -4.72
C LEU A 264 3.59 3.31 -4.49
N ALA A 265 3.80 2.47 -3.48
CA ALA A 265 5.08 1.85 -3.19
C ALA A 265 5.55 0.93 -4.33
N ILE A 266 4.65 0.12 -4.89
CA ILE A 266 4.93 -0.73 -6.06
C ILE A 266 5.26 0.12 -7.29
N GLY A 267 4.47 1.16 -7.55
CA GLY A 267 4.71 2.07 -8.67
C GLY A 267 6.08 2.74 -8.56
N TYR A 268 6.42 3.24 -7.37
CA TYR A 268 7.72 3.83 -7.08
C TYR A 268 8.87 2.83 -7.29
N LYS A 269 8.78 1.62 -6.71
CA LYS A 269 9.79 0.57 -6.91
C LYS A 269 9.92 0.17 -8.38
N SER A 270 8.82 0.08 -9.12
CA SER A 270 8.81 -0.25 -10.56
C SER A 270 9.53 0.81 -11.39
N VAL A 271 9.30 2.10 -11.08
CA VAL A 271 10.01 3.20 -11.75
C VAL A 271 11.50 3.15 -11.44
N LEU A 272 11.88 2.98 -10.16
CA LEU A 272 13.29 2.84 -9.76
C LEU A 272 13.97 1.67 -10.46
N PHE A 273 13.28 0.54 -10.57
CA PHE A 273 13.82 -0.63 -11.27
C PHE A 273 14.08 -0.32 -12.75
N ARG A 274 13.11 0.29 -13.44
CA ARG A 274 13.24 0.67 -14.86
C ARG A 274 14.35 1.70 -15.08
N THR A 275 14.49 2.70 -14.22
CA THR A 275 15.54 3.73 -14.36
C THR A 275 16.93 3.16 -14.07
N LYS A 276 17.10 2.37 -13.00
CA LYS A 276 18.37 1.70 -12.69
C LYS A 276 18.76 0.70 -13.77
N MET A 277 17.82 -0.11 -14.27
CA MET A 277 18.05 -1.00 -15.41
C MET A 277 18.45 -0.21 -16.65
N SER A 278 17.79 0.90 -16.94
CA SER A 278 18.13 1.75 -18.09
C SER A 278 19.52 2.37 -17.99
N GLN A 279 19.93 2.81 -16.79
CA GLN A 279 21.28 3.31 -16.52
C GLN A 279 22.35 2.22 -16.61
N HIS A 280 22.04 1.01 -16.11
CA HIS A 280 22.96 -0.12 -16.20
C HIS A 280 23.12 -0.59 -17.66
N LEU A 281 22.04 -0.63 -18.44
CA LEU A 281 22.07 -0.91 -19.88
C LEU A 281 22.79 0.18 -20.67
N SER A 282 22.72 1.46 -20.28
CA SER A 282 23.48 2.52 -20.93
C SER A 282 24.97 2.44 -20.62
N LEU A 283 25.35 2.10 -19.38
CA LEU A 283 26.74 1.85 -18.97
C LEU A 283 27.34 0.63 -19.70
N ILE A 284 26.60 -0.47 -19.79
CA ILE A 284 27.03 -1.66 -20.56
C ILE A 284 27.23 -1.28 -22.03
N LYS A 285 26.28 -0.57 -22.65
CA LYS A 285 26.44 -0.09 -24.03
C LYS A 285 27.66 0.81 -24.20
N HIS A 286 27.96 1.67 -23.23
CA HIS A 286 29.13 2.54 -23.26
C HIS A 286 30.45 1.78 -23.13
N VAL A 287 30.48 0.70 -22.34
CA VAL A 287 31.64 -0.20 -22.24
C VAL A 287 31.84 -1.01 -23.53
N PHE A 288 30.76 -1.48 -24.15
CA PHE A 288 30.82 -2.19 -25.43
C PHE A 288 31.21 -1.28 -26.61
N THR A 289 30.74 -0.02 -26.65
CA THR A 289 31.16 0.92 -27.71
C THR A 289 32.61 1.38 -27.56
N VAL A 290 33.10 1.54 -26.32
CA VAL A 290 34.51 1.88 -26.06
C VAL A 290 35.45 0.72 -26.36
N ASN A 291 35.04 -0.54 -26.13
CA ASN A 291 35.84 -1.71 -26.49
C ASN A 291 35.79 -2.06 -27.97
N ALA A 292 34.68 -1.83 -28.68
CA ALA A 292 34.60 -2.02 -30.13
C ALA A 292 35.44 -1.00 -30.90
N GLY A 293 35.59 0.24 -30.39
CA GLY A 293 36.44 1.27 -31.00
C GLY A 293 37.95 1.02 -30.86
N LYS A 294 38.39 0.12 -29.97
CA LYS A 294 39.80 -0.24 -29.79
C LYS A 294 40.27 -1.41 -30.68
N HIS A 295 39.35 -2.09 -31.36
CA HIS A 295 39.67 -3.21 -32.27
C HIS A 295 39.49 -2.89 -33.76
N CYS A 296 39.21 -1.63 -34.13
CA CYS A 296 39.13 -1.17 -35.53
C CYS A 296 40.26 -0.19 -35.93
N LEU A 297 41.35 -0.13 -35.17
CA LEU A 297 42.57 0.59 -35.54
C LEU A 297 43.73 -0.41 -35.69
N PHE A 298 43.66 -1.22 -36.73
CA PHE A 298 44.80 -1.80 -37.46
C PHE A 298 44.37 -2.01 -38.91
#